data_AF-A0A2V5SEI5-F1
#
_entry.id   AF-A0A2V5SEI5-F1
#
_cell.length_a   1.000
_cell.length_b   1.000
_cell.length_c   1.000
_cell.angle_alpha   90.00
_cell.angle_beta   90.00
_cell.angle_gamma   90.00
#
_symmetry.space_group_name_H-M   'P 1'
#
loop_
_entity.id
_entity.type
_entity.pdbx_description
1 polymer ?
#
loop_
_entity_poly.entity_id
_entity_poly.type
_entity_poly.pdbx_seq_one_letter_code
_entity_poly.pdbx_strand_id
1 'polypeptide(L)'
;GLQSFPIAGAVASVGILLMATRTIASTSVHVTGSSRLPMVAGWDQLLPSWFSRLHPRYKTPVNSIIFVGAITLVIAISSQIGAGIQEAFQLVDNAANVFYGIVYFTMFAIPIFGAGAIRSGAPIWLRIAAICGALVSLSAIFFTIYPIIDVPSPLSFAVKIIAVTAIANAIGVAVFLFGKKHRRG
;
A
#
# COMPACT_ATOMS: atom_id res chain seq x y z
N GLY A 1 -8.25 18.42 -33.04
CA GLY A 1 -9.66 18.53 -33.45
C GLY A 1 -10.61 18.98 -32.36
N LEU A 2 -10.20 19.86 -31.42
CA LEU A 2 -11.09 20.41 -30.38
C LEU A 2 -11.56 21.86 -30.67
N GLN A 3 -11.11 22.45 -31.79
CA GLN A 3 -11.46 23.83 -32.17
C GLN A 3 -12.80 23.93 -32.93
N SER A 4 -13.39 22.81 -33.34
CA SER A 4 -14.58 22.80 -34.21
C SER A 4 -15.91 22.79 -33.45
N PHE A 5 -15.91 22.58 -32.12
CA PHE A 5 -17.12 22.55 -31.29
C PHE A 5 -16.88 23.22 -29.92
N PRO A 6 -17.20 24.51 -29.73
CA PRO A 6 -16.92 25.24 -28.49
C PRO A 6 -17.62 24.64 -27.26
N ILE A 7 -18.80 24.04 -27.46
CA ILE A 7 -19.54 23.33 -26.40
C ILE A 7 -18.80 22.05 -25.98
N ALA A 8 -18.21 21.30 -26.93
CA ALA A 8 -17.43 20.11 -26.61
C ALA A 8 -16.13 20.46 -25.86
N GLY A 9 -15.49 21.57 -26.20
CA GLY A 9 -14.34 22.11 -25.47
C GLY A 9 -14.69 22.54 -24.04
N ALA A 10 -15.81 23.22 -23.85
CA ALA A 10 -16.30 23.61 -22.52
C ALA A 10 -16.65 22.38 -21.66
N VAL A 11 -17.36 21.40 -22.22
CA VAL A 11 -17.70 20.14 -21.53
C VAL A 11 -16.43 19.36 -21.16
N ALA A 12 -15.44 19.26 -22.07
CA ALA A 12 -14.17 18.62 -21.77
C ALA A 12 -13.40 19.34 -20.65
N SER A 13 -13.39 20.68 -20.66
CA SER A 13 -12.70 21.49 -19.65
C SER A 13 -13.34 21.35 -18.26
N VAL A 14 -14.67 21.39 -18.20
CA VAL A 14 -15.43 21.09 -16.97
C VAL A 14 -15.16 19.66 -16.51
N GLY A 15 -15.15 18.69 -17.43
CA GLY A 15 -14.82 17.30 -17.13
C GLY A 15 -13.41 17.14 -16.52
N ILE A 16 -12.41 17.83 -17.05
CA ILE A 16 -11.04 17.83 -16.52
C ILE A 16 -11.00 18.45 -15.11
N LEU A 17 -11.69 19.58 -14.89
CA LEU A 17 -11.76 20.22 -13.57
C LEU A 17 -12.44 19.33 -12.53
N LEU A 18 -13.52 18.65 -12.91
CA LEU A 18 -14.23 17.69 -12.04
C LEU A 18 -13.34 16.48 -11.72
N MET A 19 -12.61 15.94 -12.71
CA MET A 19 -11.66 14.85 -12.51
C MET A 19 -10.51 15.24 -11.58
N ALA A 20 -9.92 16.43 -11.78
CA ALA A 20 -8.88 16.95 -10.90
C ALA A 20 -9.37 17.11 -9.47
N THR A 21 -10.56 17.70 -9.29
CA THR A 21 -11.18 17.88 -7.97
C THR A 21 -11.45 16.53 -7.30
N ARG A 22 -11.98 15.56 -8.04
CA ARG A 22 -12.20 14.19 -7.56
C ARG A 22 -10.89 13.54 -7.10
N THR A 23 -9.82 13.67 -7.86
CA THR A 23 -8.51 13.08 -7.52
C THR A 23 -7.92 13.70 -6.26
N ILE A 24 -8.01 15.03 -6.11
CA ILE A 24 -7.55 15.73 -4.90
C ILE A 24 -8.35 15.29 -3.67
N ALA A 25 -9.69 15.24 -3.79
CA ALA A 25 -10.56 14.78 -2.71
C ALA A 25 -10.26 13.32 -2.32
N SER A 26 -10.13 12.43 -3.31
CA SER A 26 -9.83 11.01 -3.10
C SER A 26 -8.48 10.82 -2.40
N THR A 27 -7.44 11.51 -2.86
CA THR A 27 -6.09 11.43 -2.26
C THR A 27 -6.12 11.90 -0.80
N SER A 28 -6.85 12.97 -0.50
CA SER A 28 -6.99 13.49 0.86
C SER A 28 -7.64 12.48 1.81
N VAL A 29 -8.67 11.77 1.35
CA VAL A 29 -9.32 10.69 2.11
C VAL A 29 -8.36 9.53 2.35
N HIS A 30 -7.61 9.10 1.33
CA HIS A 30 -6.64 8.01 1.45
C HIS A 30 -5.50 8.33 2.44
N VAL A 31 -4.95 9.54 2.39
CA VAL A 31 -3.90 9.99 3.34
C VAL A 31 -4.44 9.99 4.77
N THR A 32 -5.66 10.47 4.95
CA THR A 32 -6.31 10.50 6.27
C THR A 32 -6.59 9.09 6.79
N GLY A 33 -7.03 8.17 5.94
CA GLY A 33 -7.27 6.77 6.29
C GLY A 33 -5.99 6.02 6.65
N SER A 34 -4.98 6.09 5.78
CA SER A 34 -3.69 5.40 5.96
C SER A 34 -2.94 5.86 7.21
N SER A 35 -3.01 7.14 7.57
CA SER A 35 -2.36 7.69 8.78
C SER A 35 -2.97 7.20 10.09
N ARG A 36 -4.21 6.68 10.08
CA ARG A 36 -4.88 6.16 11.28
C ARG A 36 -4.45 4.73 11.62
N LEU A 37 -4.02 3.93 10.65
CA LEU A 37 -3.59 2.55 10.88
C LEU A 37 -2.34 2.46 11.78
N PRO A 38 -1.26 3.23 11.54
CA PRO A 38 -0.11 3.26 12.45
C PRO A 38 -0.46 3.83 13.83
N MET A 39 -1.40 4.79 13.90
CA MET A 39 -1.85 5.37 15.15
C MET A 39 -2.55 4.34 16.05
N VAL A 40 -3.50 3.58 15.49
CA VAL A 40 -4.22 2.53 16.23
C VAL A 40 -3.26 1.42 16.65
N ALA A 41 -2.35 1.01 15.77
CA ALA A 41 -1.30 0.06 16.13
C ALA A 41 -0.36 0.59 17.25
N GLY A 42 -0.15 1.91 17.33
CA GLY A 42 0.55 2.56 18.44
C GLY A 42 -0.24 2.60 19.76
N TRP A 43 -1.57 2.55 19.73
CA TRP A 43 -2.41 2.41 20.93
C TRP A 43 -2.37 0.98 21.48
N ASP A 44 -2.35 -0.02 20.61
CA ASP A 44 -2.25 -1.44 20.97
C ASP A 44 -0.83 -1.87 21.39
N GLN A 45 0.09 -0.92 21.57
CA GLN A 45 1.51 -1.14 21.85
C GLN A 45 2.23 -2.03 20.80
N LEU A 46 1.71 -2.10 19.57
CA LEU A 46 2.33 -2.82 18.45
C LEU A 46 3.41 -1.95 17.77
N LEU A 47 3.29 -0.63 17.87
CA LEU A 47 4.26 0.35 17.35
C LEU A 47 4.73 1.29 18.48
N PRO A 48 5.88 1.99 18.31
CA PRO A 48 6.36 2.96 19.28
C PRO A 48 5.28 4.00 19.64
N SER A 49 5.22 4.40 20.92
CA SER A 49 4.25 5.39 21.44
C SER A 49 4.33 6.77 20.77
N TRP A 50 5.39 7.01 19.99
CA TRP A 50 5.52 8.17 19.13
C TRP A 50 4.42 8.25 18.05
N PHE A 51 3.94 7.10 17.53
CA PHE A 51 2.85 7.03 16.53
C PHE A 51 1.46 7.29 17.13
N SER A 52 1.29 7.07 18.44
CA SER A 52 0.03 7.30 19.16
C SER A 52 -0.08 8.69 19.79
N ARG A 53 0.92 9.56 19.61
CA ARG A 53 0.87 10.94 20.11
C ARG A 53 -0.06 11.79 19.23
N LEU A 54 -1.17 12.24 19.81
CA LEU A 54 -2.12 13.15 19.17
C LEU A 54 -1.75 14.61 19.45
N HIS A 55 -2.08 15.49 18.50
CA HIS A 55 -1.95 16.93 18.68
C HIS A 55 -2.88 17.43 19.82
N PRO A 56 -2.40 18.24 20.79
CA PRO A 56 -3.18 18.64 21.96
C PRO A 56 -4.51 19.34 21.64
N ARG A 57 -4.52 20.14 20.56
CA ARG A 57 -5.69 20.96 20.16
C ARG A 57 -6.59 20.32 19.11
N TYR A 58 -6.00 19.58 18.17
CA TYR A 58 -6.71 19.06 16.98
C TYR A 58 -6.93 17.55 17.04
N LYS A 59 -6.33 16.87 18.03
CA LYS A 59 -6.42 15.42 18.23
C LYS A 59 -6.06 14.60 16.98
N THR A 60 -5.22 15.17 16.11
CA THR A 60 -4.72 14.51 14.89
C THR A 60 -3.37 13.84 15.15
N PRO A 61 -3.09 12.67 14.55
CA PRO A 61 -1.81 11.97 14.69
C PRO A 61 -0.75 12.57 13.74
N VAL A 62 -0.23 13.75 14.07
CA VAL A 62 0.72 14.49 13.23
C VAL A 62 1.95 13.65 12.87
N ASN A 63 2.47 12.89 13.83
CA ASN A 63 3.64 12.02 13.65
C ASN A 63 3.40 10.91 12.60
N SER A 64 2.24 10.26 12.66
CA SER A 64 1.85 9.23 11.68
C SER A 64 1.63 9.83 10.29
N ILE A 65 1.05 11.03 10.21
CA ILE A 65 0.88 11.74 8.93
C ILE A 65 2.24 12.08 8.31
N ILE A 66 3.18 12.61 9.08
CA ILE A 66 4.54 12.92 8.61
C ILE A 66 5.25 11.66 8.14
N PHE A 67 5.15 10.55 8.89
CA PHE A 67 5.78 9.29 8.52
C PHE A 67 5.23 8.72 7.22
N VAL A 68 3.90 8.62 7.08
CA VAL A 68 3.25 8.11 5.85
C VAL A 68 3.55 9.05 4.67
N GLY A 69 3.50 10.36 4.88
CA GLY A 69 3.83 11.35 3.87
C GLY A 69 5.28 11.26 3.38
N ALA A 70 6.23 11.12 4.31
CA ALA A 70 7.65 10.98 3.99
C ALA A 70 7.94 9.70 3.19
N ILE A 71 7.37 8.55 3.61
CA ILE A 71 7.53 7.29 2.86
C ILE A 71 6.92 7.41 1.47
N THR A 72 5.72 7.98 1.36
CA THR A 72 5.04 8.19 0.07
C THR A 72 5.90 9.05 -0.85
N LEU A 73 6.48 10.13 -0.34
CA LEU A 73 7.36 11.01 -1.10
C LEU A 73 8.62 10.28 -1.58
N VAL A 74 9.27 9.52 -0.69
CA VAL A 74 10.48 8.74 -1.04
C VAL A 74 10.17 7.73 -2.14
N ILE A 75 9.07 6.99 -2.04
CA ILE A 75 8.65 6.03 -3.08
C ILE A 75 8.36 6.75 -4.40
N ALA A 76 7.62 7.87 -4.36
CA ALA A 76 7.26 8.63 -5.55
C ALA A 76 8.48 9.25 -6.26
N ILE A 77 9.49 9.70 -5.51
CA ILE A 77 10.74 10.19 -6.10
C ILE A 77 11.54 9.03 -6.66
N SER A 78 11.68 7.94 -5.89
CA SER A 78 12.48 6.78 -6.28
C SER A 78 11.93 6.08 -7.52
N SER A 79 10.61 6.03 -7.70
CA SER A 79 9.98 5.42 -8.87
C SER A 79 10.24 6.17 -10.18
N GLN A 80 10.53 7.47 -10.11
CA GLN A 80 10.81 8.30 -11.29
C GLN A 80 12.28 8.24 -11.74
N ILE A 81 13.19 7.68 -10.93
CA ILE A 81 14.62 7.63 -11.26
C ILE A 81 14.86 6.59 -12.35
N GLY A 82 15.26 7.08 -13.54
CA GLY A 82 15.71 6.22 -14.65
C GLY A 82 14.62 5.33 -15.25
N ALA A 83 13.36 5.76 -15.15
CA ALA A 83 12.19 5.07 -15.71
C ALA A 83 11.37 6.05 -16.56
N GLY A 84 10.75 5.58 -17.64
CA GLY A 84 9.75 6.36 -18.35
C GLY A 84 8.53 6.64 -17.47
N ILE A 85 7.75 7.69 -17.76
CA ILE A 85 6.55 8.04 -16.96
C ILE A 85 5.65 6.82 -16.76
N GLN A 86 5.43 6.04 -17.82
CA GLN A 86 4.57 4.86 -17.78
C GLN A 86 5.19 3.68 -17.00
N GLU A 87 6.51 3.48 -17.08
CA GLU A 87 7.23 2.48 -16.27
C GLU A 87 7.15 2.84 -14.78
N ALA A 88 7.34 4.13 -14.43
CA ALA A 88 7.30 4.60 -13.05
C ALA A 88 5.92 4.39 -12.40
N PHE A 89 4.84 4.70 -13.11
CA PHE A 89 3.48 4.46 -12.63
C PHE A 89 3.20 2.97 -12.42
N GLN A 90 3.54 2.13 -13.40
CA GLN A 90 3.32 0.70 -13.29
C GLN A 90 4.19 0.06 -12.21
N LEU A 91 5.41 0.55 -12.00
CA LEU A 91 6.30 0.08 -10.93
C LEU A 91 5.66 0.30 -9.56
N VAL A 92 5.14 1.51 -9.30
CA VAL A 92 4.49 1.83 -8.01
C VAL A 92 3.21 1.03 -7.83
N ASP A 93 2.39 0.92 -8.87
CA ASP A 93 1.13 0.16 -8.82
C ASP A 93 1.37 -1.33 -8.60
N ASN A 94 2.32 -1.93 -9.32
CA ASN A 94 2.71 -3.32 -9.14
C ASN A 94 3.28 -3.56 -7.74
N ALA A 95 4.14 -2.67 -7.23
CA ALA A 95 4.65 -2.78 -5.87
C ALA A 95 3.52 -2.73 -4.84
N ALA A 96 2.55 -1.83 -5.00
CA ALA A 96 1.36 -1.74 -4.15
C ALA A 96 0.54 -3.05 -4.19
N ASN A 97 0.28 -3.60 -5.37
CA ASN A 97 -0.41 -4.87 -5.55
C ASN A 97 0.33 -6.04 -4.88
N VAL A 98 1.66 -6.07 -4.93
CA VAL A 98 2.46 -7.08 -4.21
C VAL A 98 2.30 -6.93 -2.69
N PHE A 99 2.34 -5.71 -2.14
CA PHE A 99 2.09 -5.50 -0.70
C PHE A 99 0.69 -5.99 -0.29
N TYR A 100 -0.34 -5.66 -1.08
CA TYR A 100 -1.70 -6.15 -0.84
C TYR A 100 -1.78 -7.67 -0.93
N GLY A 101 -1.13 -8.26 -1.95
CA GLY A 101 -1.05 -9.70 -2.13
C GLY A 101 -0.44 -10.41 -0.91
N ILE A 102 0.64 -9.88 -0.35
CA ILE A 102 1.27 -10.42 0.87
C ILE A 102 0.31 -10.35 2.06
N VAL A 103 -0.41 -9.24 2.23
CA VAL A 103 -1.39 -9.07 3.32
C VAL A 103 -2.55 -10.05 3.16
N TYR A 104 -3.12 -10.19 1.97
CA TYR A 104 -4.19 -11.14 1.70
C TYR A 104 -3.74 -12.59 1.88
N PHE A 105 -2.55 -12.94 1.36
CA PHE A 105 -1.97 -14.26 1.58
C PHE A 105 -1.81 -14.55 3.07
N THR A 106 -1.29 -13.60 3.85
CA THR A 106 -1.15 -13.74 5.30
C THR A 106 -2.51 -13.93 5.97
N MET A 107 -3.53 -13.16 5.56
CA MET A 107 -4.88 -13.27 6.07
C MET A 107 -5.49 -14.66 5.80
N PHE A 108 -5.33 -15.18 4.58
CA PHE A 108 -5.79 -16.53 4.22
C PHE A 108 -4.96 -17.64 4.86
N ALA A 109 -3.70 -17.37 5.25
CA ALA A 109 -2.89 -18.31 5.99
C ALA A 109 -3.37 -18.49 7.45
N ILE A 110 -4.08 -17.52 8.04
CA ILE A 110 -4.51 -17.56 9.46
C ILE A 110 -5.40 -18.79 9.79
N PRO A 111 -6.48 -19.12 9.03
CA PRO A 111 -7.28 -20.31 9.31
C PRO A 111 -6.54 -21.65 9.11
N ILE A 112 -5.41 -21.63 8.39
CA ILE A 112 -4.62 -22.82 8.03
C ILE A 112 -3.48 -23.05 9.03
N PHE A 113 -2.66 -22.01 9.27
CA PHE A 113 -1.42 -22.03 10.04
C PHE A 113 -1.42 -21.11 11.27
N GLY A 114 -2.49 -20.36 11.52
CA GLY A 114 -2.61 -19.45 12.66
C GLY A 114 -2.68 -20.14 14.02
N ALA A 115 -2.75 -19.33 15.08
CA ALA A 115 -2.79 -19.82 16.46
C ALA A 115 -3.89 -20.88 16.66
N GLY A 116 -3.58 -21.91 17.46
CA GLY A 116 -4.45 -23.10 17.63
C GLY A 116 -5.91 -22.77 17.95
N ALA A 117 -6.17 -21.72 18.72
CA ALA A 117 -7.51 -21.24 19.06
C ALA A 117 -8.31 -20.69 17.86
N ILE A 118 -7.64 -20.06 16.89
CA ILE A 118 -8.27 -19.53 15.67
C ILE A 118 -8.46 -20.68 14.67
N ARG A 119 -7.47 -21.58 14.58
CA ARG A 119 -7.53 -22.77 13.73
C ARG A 119 -8.63 -23.74 14.17
N SER A 120 -8.83 -23.93 15.48
CA SER A 120 -9.82 -24.87 16.03
C SER A 120 -11.27 -24.43 15.82
N GLY A 121 -11.53 -23.12 15.69
CA GLY A 121 -12.86 -22.58 15.42
C GLY A 121 -13.25 -22.51 13.94
N ALA A 122 -12.32 -22.74 13.02
CA ALA A 122 -12.56 -22.59 11.59
C ALA A 122 -13.21 -23.86 10.98
N PRO A 123 -14.42 -23.77 10.39
CA PRO A 123 -15.05 -24.91 9.72
C PRO A 123 -14.27 -25.32 8.46
N ILE A 124 -14.39 -26.58 8.05
CA ILE A 124 -13.63 -27.15 6.94
C ILE A 124 -13.80 -26.37 5.62
N TRP A 125 -15.02 -25.88 5.34
CA TRP A 125 -15.33 -25.06 4.18
C TRP A 125 -14.55 -23.74 4.16
N LEU A 126 -14.38 -23.11 5.32
CA LEU A 126 -13.60 -21.87 5.45
C LEU A 126 -12.11 -22.13 5.17
N ARG A 127 -11.58 -23.29 5.57
CA ARG A 127 -10.19 -23.67 5.25
C ARG A 127 -9.99 -23.92 3.76
N ILE A 128 -10.94 -24.58 3.09
CA ILE A 128 -10.91 -24.77 1.63
C ILE A 128 -10.96 -23.42 0.92
N ALA A 129 -11.88 -22.54 1.32
CA ALA A 129 -11.98 -21.18 0.78
C ALA A 129 -10.68 -20.39 1.00
N ALA A 130 -10.06 -20.52 2.18
CA ALA A 130 -8.78 -19.89 2.49
C ALA A 130 -7.63 -20.42 1.61
N ILE A 131 -7.57 -21.73 1.34
CA ILE A 131 -6.58 -22.32 0.43
C ILE A 131 -6.76 -21.74 -0.99
N CYS A 132 -8.00 -21.69 -1.50
CA CYS A 132 -8.29 -21.10 -2.80
C CYS A 132 -7.88 -19.62 -2.85
N GLY A 133 -8.24 -18.83 -1.82
CA GLY A 133 -7.86 -17.43 -1.71
C GLY A 133 -6.34 -17.21 -1.64
N ALA A 134 -5.62 -18.08 -0.92
CA ALA A 134 -4.16 -18.05 -0.85
C ALA A 134 -3.50 -18.37 -2.20
N LEU A 135 -4.01 -19.37 -2.93
CA LEU A 135 -3.53 -19.70 -4.28
C LEU A 135 -3.76 -18.56 -5.26
N VAL A 136 -4.94 -17.94 -5.23
CA VAL A 136 -5.26 -16.77 -6.07
C VAL A 136 -4.34 -15.59 -5.73
N SER A 137 -4.12 -15.33 -4.43
CA SER A 137 -3.23 -14.25 -3.99
C SER A 137 -1.78 -14.48 -4.44
N LEU A 138 -1.30 -15.73 -4.35
CA LEU A 138 0.04 -16.11 -4.80
C LEU A 138 0.18 -15.96 -6.32
N SER A 139 -0.84 -16.39 -7.06
CA SER A 139 -0.89 -16.26 -8.52
C SER A 139 -0.91 -14.79 -8.93
N ALA A 140 -1.68 -13.95 -8.23
CA ALA A 140 -1.73 -12.51 -8.47
C ALA A 140 -0.35 -11.86 -8.27
N ILE A 141 0.35 -12.16 -7.17
CA ILE A 141 1.73 -11.67 -6.94
C ILE A 141 2.65 -12.09 -8.10
N PHE A 142 2.56 -13.35 -8.53
CA PHE A 142 3.39 -13.86 -9.61
C PHE A 142 3.13 -13.13 -10.94
N PHE A 143 1.86 -12.92 -11.32
CA PHE A 143 1.51 -12.22 -12.55
C PHE A 143 1.81 -10.73 -12.49
N THR A 144 1.71 -10.08 -11.33
CA THR A 144 2.07 -8.67 -11.15
C THR A 144 3.57 -8.40 -11.38
N ILE A 145 4.44 -9.40 -11.18
CA ILE A 145 5.88 -9.28 -11.44
C ILE A 145 6.17 -9.29 -12.96
N TYR A 146 5.29 -9.88 -13.78
CA TYR A 146 5.49 -9.93 -15.23
C TYR A 146 5.06 -8.60 -15.89
N PRO A 147 5.99 -7.82 -16.48
CA PRO A 147 5.63 -6.54 -17.08
C PRO A 147 4.80 -6.75 -18.36
N ILE A 148 3.63 -6.12 -18.40
CA ILE A 148 2.69 -6.15 -19.55
C ILE A 148 3.10 -5.14 -20.65
N ILE A 149 4.02 -4.21 -20.36
CA ILE A 149 4.52 -3.19 -21.30
C ILE A 149 5.96 -3.49 -21.77
N ASP A 150 6.37 -2.91 -22.90
CA ASP A 150 7.76 -2.92 -23.38
C ASP A 150 8.68 -2.18 -22.39
N VAL A 151 9.31 -2.94 -21.49
CA VAL A 151 10.38 -2.43 -20.63
C VAL A 151 11.71 -2.81 -21.28
N PRO A 152 12.71 -1.90 -21.35
CA PRO A 152 14.01 -2.17 -21.98
C PRO A 152 14.70 -3.44 -21.46
N SER A 153 14.46 -3.80 -20.19
CA SER A 153 14.78 -5.13 -19.66
C SER A 153 13.79 -5.57 -18.56
N PRO A 154 13.08 -6.69 -18.71
CA PRO A 154 12.17 -7.24 -17.68
C PRO A 154 12.85 -7.52 -16.34
N LEU A 155 14.13 -7.89 -16.38
CA LEU A 155 14.93 -8.18 -15.18
C LEU A 155 15.18 -6.95 -14.32
N SER A 156 15.52 -5.79 -14.90
CA SER A 156 15.72 -4.56 -14.10
C SER A 156 14.43 -4.13 -13.42
N PHE A 157 13.30 -4.30 -14.08
CA PHE A 157 11.98 -3.98 -13.55
C PHE A 157 11.60 -4.89 -12.38
N ALA A 158 11.74 -6.21 -12.56
CA ALA A 158 11.49 -7.19 -11.49
C ALA A 158 12.40 -6.96 -10.29
N VAL A 159 13.70 -6.71 -10.50
CA VAL A 159 14.65 -6.40 -9.43
C VAL A 159 14.26 -5.14 -8.67
N LYS A 160 13.84 -4.06 -9.37
CA LYS A 160 13.36 -2.83 -8.71
C LYS A 160 12.14 -3.11 -7.82
N ILE A 161 11.15 -3.86 -8.32
CA ILE A 161 9.94 -4.20 -7.53
C ILE A 161 10.34 -5.01 -6.30
N ILE A 162 11.13 -6.08 -6.47
CA ILE A 162 11.56 -6.94 -5.35
C ILE A 162 12.35 -6.13 -4.32
N ALA A 163 13.26 -5.26 -4.76
CA ALA A 163 14.04 -4.41 -3.88
C ALA A 163 13.16 -3.45 -3.08
N VAL A 164 12.23 -2.75 -3.73
CA VAL A 164 11.29 -1.82 -3.06
C VAL A 164 10.42 -2.58 -2.06
N THR A 165 9.86 -3.73 -2.45
CA THR A 165 9.04 -4.56 -1.56
C THR A 165 9.85 -5.06 -0.36
N ALA A 166 11.06 -5.57 -0.57
CA ALA A 166 11.90 -6.09 0.50
C ALA A 166 12.32 -4.99 1.48
N ILE A 167 12.77 -3.83 0.97
CA ILE A 167 13.20 -2.69 1.80
C ILE A 167 12.03 -2.17 2.64
N ALA A 168 10.86 -1.96 2.03
CA ALA A 168 9.69 -1.46 2.75
C ALA A 168 9.22 -2.43 3.85
N ASN A 169 9.19 -3.74 3.57
CA ASN A 169 8.88 -4.75 4.57
C ASN A 169 9.92 -4.78 5.70
N ALA A 170 11.22 -4.66 5.36
CA ALA A 170 12.29 -4.59 6.35
C ALA A 170 12.17 -3.37 7.26
N ILE A 171 11.81 -2.21 6.71
CA ILE A 171 11.51 -1.00 7.50
C ILE A 171 10.32 -1.26 8.43
N GLY A 172 9.24 -1.86 7.94
CA GLY A 172 8.08 -2.23 8.75
C GLY A 172 8.45 -3.15 9.93
N VAL A 173 9.24 -4.20 9.67
CA VAL A 173 9.74 -5.12 10.69
C VAL A 173 10.64 -4.40 11.69
N ALA A 174 11.55 -3.55 11.24
CA ALA A 174 12.43 -2.78 12.11
C ALA A 174 11.62 -1.91 13.08
N VAL A 175 10.64 -1.14 12.57
CA VAL A 175 9.76 -0.29 13.40
C VAL A 175 9.00 -1.13 14.42
N PHE A 176 8.47 -2.30 14.03
CA PHE A 176 7.79 -3.23 14.93
C PHE A 176 8.72 -3.76 16.04
N LEU A 177 9.95 -4.16 15.69
CA LEU A 177 10.93 -4.66 16.66
C LEU A 177 11.38 -3.56 17.64
N PHE A 178 11.55 -2.32 17.17
CA PHE A 178 11.83 -1.17 18.04
C PHE A 178 10.68 -0.91 19.03
N GLY A 179 9.42 -1.02 18.58
CA GLY A 179 8.25 -0.96 19.45
C GLY A 179 8.25 -2.06 20.52
N LYS A 180 8.55 -3.31 20.13
CA LYS A 180 8.61 -4.45 21.04
C LYS A 180 9.72 -4.32 22.10
N LYS A 181 10.87 -3.71 21.76
CA LYS A 181 11.98 -3.47 22.70
C LYS A 181 11.58 -2.47 23.79
N HIS A 182 10.78 -1.45 23.47
CA HIS A 182 10.24 -0.50 24.45
C HIS A 182 9.15 -1.09 25.35
N ARG A 183 8.53 -2.22 24.98
CA ARG A 183 7.55 -2.94 25.83
C ARG A 183 8.20 -3.73 26.97
N ARG A 184 9.51 -3.98 26.90
CA ARG A 184 10.27 -4.79 27.87
C ARG A 184 11.15 -3.94 28.81
N GLY A 185 11.19 -2.63 28.61
CA GLY A 185 11.92 -1.67 29.46
C GLY A 185 10.98 -0.90 30.37
#